data_AF-A0A3D1FBC5-F1
#
_entry.id   AF-A0A3D1FBC5-F1
#
_cell.length_a   1.000
_cell.length_b   1.000
_cell.length_c   1.000
_cell.angle_alpha   90.00
_cell.angle_beta   90.00
_cell.angle_gamma   90.00
#
_symmetry.space_group_name_H-M   'P 1'
#
loop_
_entity.id
_entity.type
_entity.pdbx_description
1 polymer ?
#
loop_
_entity_poly.entity_id
_entity_poly.type
_entity_poly.pdbx_seq_one_letter_code
_entity_poly.pdbx_strand_id
1 'polypeptide(L)'
;MKYLPYVFTEHGVAMLSSVLNSERAIQVNIQIMRAFTKLREMLLTHKDLAEKIETLEKKYAEHDQAIKAIFEAIKQLLEPPLAKPKPQIGFRSYKEPTEEVKYA
;
A
#
# COMPACT_ATOMS: atom_id res chain seq x y z
N MET A 1 -44.76 3.01 -6.50
CA MET A 1 -44.36 2.57 -7.85
C MET A 1 -43.25 1.53 -7.71
N LYS A 2 -43.46 0.37 -8.33
CA LYS A 2 -42.65 -0.85 -8.20
C LYS A 2 -41.75 -0.90 -9.45
N TYR A 3 -40.44 -1.05 -9.25
CA TYR A 3 -39.36 -1.16 -10.26
C TYR A 3 -38.84 0.15 -10.88
N LEU A 4 -37.49 0.32 -10.87
CA LEU A 4 -36.80 1.36 -11.63
C LEU A 4 -36.93 1.03 -13.12
N PRO A 5 -37.45 1.94 -13.94
CA PRO A 5 -37.68 1.65 -15.34
C PRO A 5 -36.31 1.54 -16.04
N TYR A 6 -36.00 0.36 -16.60
CA TYR A 6 -34.71 0.03 -17.26
C TYR A 6 -34.42 0.86 -18.53
N VAL A 7 -35.33 1.75 -18.90
CA VAL A 7 -35.30 2.61 -20.10
C VAL A 7 -34.12 3.57 -20.18
N PHE A 8 -33.37 3.78 -19.08
CA PHE A 8 -32.15 4.58 -19.06
C PHE A 8 -30.85 3.75 -19.11
N THR A 9 -30.95 2.45 -19.37
CA THR A 9 -29.78 1.58 -19.58
C THR A 9 -29.55 1.34 -21.07
N GLU A 10 -28.35 0.96 -21.47
CA GLU A 10 -27.99 0.66 -22.87
C GLU A 10 -29.02 -0.26 -23.55
N HIS A 11 -29.43 -1.32 -22.85
CA HIS A 11 -30.42 -2.27 -23.35
C HIS A 11 -31.84 -1.68 -23.37
N GLY A 12 -32.20 -0.82 -22.41
CA GLY A 12 -33.51 -0.17 -22.37
C GLY A 12 -33.69 0.93 -23.41
N VAL A 13 -32.63 1.67 -23.74
CA VAL A 13 -32.66 2.66 -24.82
C VAL A 13 -32.76 1.95 -26.18
N ALA A 14 -32.03 0.84 -26.36
CA ALA A 14 -32.15 -0.02 -27.54
C ALA A 14 -33.56 -0.63 -27.69
N MET A 15 -34.22 -1.00 -26.58
CA MET A 15 -35.60 -1.49 -26.60
C MET A 15 -36.62 -0.38 -26.93
N LEU A 16 -36.35 0.88 -26.58
CA LEU A 16 -37.23 2.00 -26.95
C LEU A 16 -37.09 2.40 -28.41
N SER A 17 -35.90 2.29 -28.99
CA SER A 17 -35.66 2.67 -30.39
C SER A 17 -36.30 1.70 -31.38
N SER A 18 -36.52 0.44 -31.01
CA SER A 18 -37.29 -0.51 -31.81
C SER A 18 -38.79 -0.19 -31.84
N VAL A 19 -39.31 0.44 -30.77
CA VAL A 19 -40.71 0.89 -30.67
C VAL A 19 -40.92 2.21 -31.40
N LEU A 20 -39.94 3.12 -31.36
CA LEU A 20 -40.01 4.43 -32.00
C LEU A 20 -39.26 4.41 -33.34
N ASN A 21 -39.92 3.92 -34.40
CA ASN A 21 -39.36 3.77 -35.76
C ASN A 21 -39.19 5.09 -36.56
N SER A 22 -39.00 6.22 -35.89
CA SER A 22 -38.78 7.52 -36.56
C SER A 22 -37.29 7.77 -36.81
N GLU A 23 -36.94 8.41 -37.93
CA GLU A 23 -35.54 8.79 -38.22
C GLU A 23 -34.88 9.56 -37.06
N ARG A 24 -35.64 10.45 -36.42
CA ARG A 24 -35.18 11.22 -35.26
C ARG A 24 -34.85 10.32 -34.06
N ALA A 25 -35.67 9.32 -33.78
CA ALA A 25 -35.43 8.38 -32.68
C ALA A 25 -34.22 7.48 -32.93
N ILE A 26 -33.99 7.08 -34.19
CA ILE A 26 -32.79 6.31 -34.59
C ILE A 26 -31.52 7.12 -34.32
N GLN A 27 -31.50 8.40 -34.74
CA GLN A 27 -30.35 9.28 -34.52
C GLN A 27 -30.06 9.48 -33.03
N VAL A 28 -31.11 9.69 -32.21
CA VAL A 28 -30.97 9.85 -30.76
C VAL A 28 -30.42 8.57 -30.12
N ASN A 29 -30.91 7.39 -30.52
CA ASN A 29 -30.41 6.11 -30.02
C ASN A 29 -28.91 5.92 -30.32
N ILE A 30 -28.47 6.24 -31.55
CA ILE A 30 -27.04 6.15 -31.93
C ILE A 30 -26.18 7.05 -31.04
N GLN A 31 -26.63 8.28 -30.77
CA GLN A 31 -25.90 9.20 -29.90
C GLN A 31 -25.81 8.71 -28.45
N ILE A 32 -26.90 8.14 -27.93
CA ILE A 32 -26.93 7.58 -26.59
C ILE A 32 -25.95 6.40 -26.49
N MET A 33 -25.98 5.46 -27.44
CA MET A 33 -25.03 4.33 -27.46
C MET A 33 -23.58 4.81 -27.48
N ARG A 34 -23.23 5.79 -28.32
CA ARG A 34 -21.88 6.38 -28.36
C ARG A 34 -21.45 6.99 -27.02
N ALA A 35 -22.37 7.66 -26.32
CA ALA A 35 -22.09 8.21 -25.00
C ALA A 35 -21.80 7.11 -23.98
N PHE A 36 -22.60 6.04 -23.94
CA PHE A 36 -22.38 4.90 -23.06
C PHE A 36 -21.06 4.17 -23.35
N THR A 37 -20.72 3.93 -24.62
CA THR A 37 -19.43 3.34 -25.01
C THR A 37 -18.26 4.19 -24.51
N LYS A 38 -18.31 5.50 -24.72
CA LYS A 38 -17.23 6.41 -24.31
C LYS A 38 -17.08 6.52 -22.79
N LEU A 39 -18.18 6.49 -22.05
CA LEU A 39 -18.17 6.41 -20.59
C LEU A 39 -17.53 5.10 -20.11
N ARG A 40 -17.88 3.97 -20.73
CA ARG A 40 -17.28 2.66 -20.41
C ARG A 40 -15.80 2.63 -20.74
N GLU A 41 -15.39 3.12 -21.89
CA GLU A 41 -13.97 3.26 -22.26
C GLU A 41 -13.23 4.07 -21.21
N MET A 42 -13.72 5.26 -20.85
CA MET A 42 -13.11 6.10 -19.80
C MET A 42 -12.98 5.38 -18.46
N LEU A 43 -14.01 4.64 -18.02
CA LEU A 43 -13.97 3.86 -16.78
C LEU A 43 -12.96 2.69 -16.86
N LEU A 44 -12.84 2.05 -18.03
CA LEU A 44 -11.89 0.96 -18.25
C LEU A 44 -10.44 1.45 -18.32
N THR A 45 -10.18 2.64 -18.90
CA THR A 45 -8.83 3.23 -18.99
C THR A 45 -8.16 3.36 -17.62
N HIS A 46 -8.96 3.55 -16.57
CA HIS A 46 -8.44 3.69 -15.21
C HIS A 46 -8.31 2.37 -14.45
N LYS A 47 -8.95 1.28 -14.90
CA LYS A 47 -8.85 -0.03 -14.24
C LYS A 47 -7.48 -0.65 -14.46
N ASP A 48 -7.02 -0.67 -15.71
CA ASP A 48 -5.69 -1.19 -16.06
C ASP A 48 -4.57 -0.36 -15.43
N LEU A 49 -4.79 0.96 -15.31
CA LEU A 49 -3.87 1.86 -14.64
C LEU A 49 -3.84 1.63 -13.13
N ALA A 50 -5.00 1.47 -12.48
CA ALA A 50 -5.08 1.16 -11.06
C ALA A 50 -4.42 -0.18 -10.72
N GLU A 51 -4.64 -1.21 -11.54
CA GLU A 51 -4.00 -2.52 -11.39
C GLU A 51 -2.46 -2.43 -11.55
N LYS A 52 -1.99 -1.65 -12.54
CA LYS A 52 -0.55 -1.38 -12.68
C LYS A 52 0.05 -0.63 -11.48
N ILE A 53 -0.66 0.33 -10.91
CA ILE A 53 -0.19 1.04 -9.70
C ILE A 53 -0.14 0.07 -8.51
N GLU A 54 -1.17 -0.74 -8.28
CA GLU A 54 -1.20 -1.71 -7.18
C GLU A 54 -0.08 -2.75 -7.30
N THR A 55 0.20 -3.24 -8.51
CA THR A 55 1.30 -4.18 -8.74
C THR A 55 2.67 -3.54 -8.53
N LEU A 56 2.85 -2.27 -8.88
CA LEU A 56 4.08 -1.53 -8.59
C LEU A 56 4.26 -1.32 -7.09
N GLU A 57 3.23 -0.85 -6.39
CA GLU A 57 3.25 -0.65 -4.93
C GLU A 57 3.67 -1.91 -4.17
N LYS A 58 3.13 -3.08 -4.55
CA LYS A 58 3.53 -4.38 -3.96
C LYS A 58 5.01 -4.68 -4.16
N LYS A 59 5.55 -4.48 -5.37
CA LYS A 59 6.98 -4.71 -5.66
C LYS A 59 7.88 -3.78 -4.84
N TYR A 60 7.52 -2.51 -4.72
CA TYR A 60 8.29 -1.56 -3.91
C TYR A 60 8.27 -1.94 -2.42
N ALA A 61 7.14 -2.41 -1.89
CA ALA A 61 7.04 -2.88 -0.51
C ALA A 61 7.95 -4.09 -0.23
N GLU A 62 8.08 -5.03 -1.17
CA GLU A 62 9.03 -6.15 -1.06
C GLU A 62 10.49 -5.67 -1.06
N HIS A 63 10.82 -4.69 -1.91
CA HIS A 63 12.16 -4.11 -1.94
C HIS A 63 12.53 -3.36 -0.65
N ASP A 64 11.58 -2.67 -0.02
CA ASP A 64 11.81 -1.97 1.25
C ASP A 64 12.26 -2.91 2.38
N GLN A 65 11.70 -4.12 2.42
CA GLN A 65 12.12 -5.14 3.39
C GLN A 65 13.55 -5.63 3.13
N ALA A 66 13.87 -5.88 1.85
CA ALA A 66 15.22 -6.29 1.46
C ALA A 66 16.25 -5.20 1.77
N ILE A 67 15.93 -3.93 1.51
CA ILE A 67 16.80 -2.78 1.81
C ILE A 67 17.06 -2.67 3.31
N LYS A 68 16.02 -2.82 4.16
CA LYS A 68 16.18 -2.81 5.62
C LYS A 68 17.10 -3.94 6.09
N ALA A 69 16.93 -5.15 5.57
CA ALA A 69 17.77 -6.29 5.93
C ALA A 69 19.25 -6.06 5.54
N ILE A 70 19.50 -5.52 4.35
CA ILE A 70 20.87 -5.16 3.92
C ILE A 70 21.46 -4.10 4.85
N PHE A 71 20.69 -3.08 5.23
CA PHE A 71 21.15 -2.02 6.12
C PHE A 71 21.48 -2.56 7.52
N GLU A 72 20.68 -3.47 8.06
CA GLU A 72 20.97 -4.15 9.33
C GLU A 72 22.24 -4.99 9.25
N ALA A 73 22.45 -5.74 8.16
CA ALA A 73 23.66 -6.52 7.96
C ALA A 73 24.93 -5.63 7.87
N ILE A 74 24.84 -4.50 7.17
CA ILE A 74 25.93 -3.51 7.11
C ILE A 74 26.21 -2.92 8.50
N LYS A 75 25.16 -2.61 9.27
CA LYS A 75 25.31 -2.07 10.63
C LYS A 75 26.01 -3.08 11.56
N GLN A 76 25.65 -4.36 11.48
CA GLN A 76 26.30 -5.42 12.25
C GLN A 76 27.79 -5.57 11.91
N LEU A 77 28.19 -5.32 10.66
CA LEU A 77 29.60 -5.35 10.24
C LEU A 77 30.38 -4.12 10.73
N LEU A 78 29.71 -2.99 10.92
CA LEU A 78 30.30 -1.75 11.45
C LEU A 78 30.36 -1.71 12.97
N GLU A 79 29.61 -2.58 13.66
CA GLU A 79 29.63 -2.64 15.12
C GLU A 79 31.01 -3.14 15.60
N PRO A 80 31.73 -2.33 16.40
CA PRO A 80 33.01 -2.76 16.95
C PRO A 80 32.80 -3.99 17.84
N PRO A 81 33.71 -4.97 17.82
CA PRO A 81 33.58 -6.17 18.65
C PRO A 81 33.41 -5.77 20.11
N LEU A 82 32.38 -6.32 20.77
CA LEU A 82 32.08 -6.09 22.18
C LEU A 82 33.39 -6.18 22.97
N ALA A 83 33.83 -5.06 23.53
CA ALA A 83 35.05 -4.99 24.29
C ALA A 83 34.93 -5.97 25.46
N LYS A 84 35.63 -7.10 25.39
CA LYS A 84 35.74 -8.02 26.52
C LYS A 84 36.20 -7.20 27.72
N PRO A 85 35.60 -7.35 28.91
CA PRO A 85 36.02 -6.62 30.09
C PRO A 85 37.52 -6.86 30.27
N LYS A 86 38.31 -5.79 30.16
CA LYS A 86 39.77 -5.88 30.28
C LYS A 86 40.08 -6.47 31.65
N PRO A 87 40.93 -7.50 31.76
CA PRO A 87 41.35 -7.99 33.06
C PRO A 87 41.97 -6.81 33.82
N GLN A 88 41.49 -6.55 35.04
CA GLN A 88 42.09 -5.52 35.89
C GLN A 88 43.49 -5.98 36.28
N ILE A 89 44.51 -5.35 35.72
CA ILE A 89 45.91 -5.57 36.09
C ILE A 89 46.29 -4.47 37.08
N GLY A 90 46.44 -4.83 38.36
CA GLY A 90 46.86 -3.91 39.42
C GLY A 90 46.82 -4.56 40.81
N PHE A 91 47.53 -3.96 41.77
CA PHE A 91 47.59 -4.42 43.16
C PHE A 91 46.35 -3.96 43.93
N ARG A 92 45.58 -4.91 44.48
CA ARG A 92 44.52 -4.61 45.47
C ARG A 92 45.19 -4.12 46.74
N SER A 93 45.01 -2.84 47.08
CA SER A 93 45.34 -2.35 48.42
C SER A 93 44.34 -2.98 49.40
N TYR A 94 44.85 -3.84 50.27
CA TYR A 94 44.09 -4.40 51.39
C TYR A 94 43.87 -3.24 52.38
N LYS A 95 42.65 -2.73 52.48
CA LYS A 95 42.28 -1.90 53.63
C LYS A 95 42.05 -2.85 54.80
N GLU A 96 42.87 -2.74 55.83
CA GLU A 96 42.63 -3.39 57.11
C GLU A 96 41.27 -2.95 57.68
N PRO A 97 40.53 -3.84 58.37
CA PRO A 97 39.25 -3.49 58.95
C PRO A 97 39.47 -2.49 60.09
N THR A 98 38.93 -1.30 59.96
CA THR A 98 38.84 -0.36 61.09
C THR A 98 37.88 -0.97 62.12
N GLU A 99 38.41 -1.40 63.26
CA GLU A 99 37.60 -1.82 64.41
C GLU A 99 36.78 -0.61 64.89
N GLU A 100 35.45 -0.73 64.84
CA GLU A 100 34.53 0.21 65.45
C GLU A 100 34.68 0.14 66.98
N VAL A 101 35.36 1.13 67.55
CA VAL A 101 35.42 1.32 69.00
C VAL A 101 34.04 1.76 69.49
N LYS A 102 33.31 0.85 70.15
CA LYS A 102 32.11 1.17 70.93
C LYS A 102 32.52 1.58 72.35
N TYR A 103 32.29 2.84 72.70
CA TYR A 103 32.38 3.32 74.08
C TYR A 103 31.16 2.81 74.87
N ALA A 104 31.44 2.28 76.06
CA ALA A 104 30.47 1.89 77.08
C ALA A 104 29.91 3.12 77.82
#